data_AF-A0A0G0HMV5-F1
#
_entry.id   AF-A0A0G0HMV5-F1
#
_cell.length_a   1.000
_cell.length_b   1.000
_cell.length_c   1.000
_cell.angle_alpha   90.00
_cell.angle_beta   90.00
_cell.angle_gamma   90.00
#
_symmetry.space_group_name_H-M   'P 1'
#
loop_
_entity.id
_entity.type
_entity.pdbx_description
1 polymer ?
#
loop_
_entity_poly.entity_id
_entity_poly.type
_entity_poly.pdbx_seq_one_letter_code
_entity_poly.pdbx_strand_id
1 'polypeptide(L)'
;MKITICGSSAFKEKMIEYKKLLADLGHEAIVHPDYEAFINGDKQEIWNQVINGEHAEAKKAQGYIKWYYDAICNSDGILVLNFDKKGIKNYIGGNVLMEIGYAHVHDKKIFLLNPIPEEVSYADEIKATYDVVLNGDLNNIKL
;
A
#
# COMPACT_ATOMS: atom_id res chain seq x y z
N MET A 1 5.76 -14.94 5.48
CA MET A 1 5.37 -14.43 4.14
C MET A 1 6.19 -13.20 3.79
N LYS A 2 6.47 -13.02 2.50
CA LYS A 2 6.92 -11.78 1.89
C LYS A 2 5.72 -10.93 1.48
N ILE A 3 5.58 -9.73 2.03
CA ILE A 3 4.36 -8.91 1.95
C ILE A 3 4.71 -7.52 1.43
N THR A 4 4.06 -7.11 0.34
CA THR A 4 4.18 -5.74 -0.18
C THR A 4 3.15 -4.84 0.49
N ILE A 5 3.60 -3.74 1.10
CA ILE A 5 2.71 -2.78 1.76
C ILE A 5 2.24 -1.77 0.73
N CYS A 6 0.92 -1.72 0.54
CA CYS A 6 0.24 -0.81 -0.37
C CYS A 6 -0.54 0.24 0.43
N GLY A 7 -0.66 1.46 -0.09
CA GLY A 7 -1.35 2.53 0.62
C GLY A 7 -1.05 3.91 0.05
N SER A 8 -1.78 4.91 0.54
CA SER A 8 -1.54 6.30 0.13
C SER A 8 -0.17 6.78 0.64
N SER A 9 0.64 7.37 -0.25
CA SER A 9 1.94 7.98 0.10
C SER A 9 1.88 9.05 1.19
N ALA A 10 0.70 9.63 1.45
CA ALA A 10 0.49 10.52 2.61
C ALA A 10 0.71 9.82 3.96
N PHE A 11 0.73 8.47 3.98
CA PHE A 11 0.95 7.64 5.17
C PHE A 11 2.31 6.93 5.13
N LYS A 12 3.31 7.47 4.42
CA LYS A 12 4.66 6.89 4.32
C LYS A 12 5.31 6.58 5.68
N GLU A 13 5.12 7.42 6.69
CA GLU A 13 5.60 7.17 8.05
C GLU A 13 4.95 5.91 8.64
N LYS A 14 3.63 5.75 8.43
CA LYS A 14 2.90 4.53 8.80
C LYS A 14 3.34 3.32 7.99
N MET A 15 3.69 3.47 6.72
CA MET A 15 4.21 2.35 5.92
C MET A 15 5.52 1.80 6.49
N ILE A 16 6.42 2.68 6.95
CA ILE A 16 7.67 2.26 7.62
C ILE A 16 7.38 1.65 9.00
N GLU A 17 6.44 2.22 9.78
CA GLU A 17 5.98 1.63 11.03
C GLU A 17 5.45 0.19 10.82
N TYR A 18 4.56 -0.01 9.85
CA TYR A 18 3.99 -1.32 9.56
C TYR A 18 4.99 -2.30 8.95
N LYS A 19 5.98 -1.81 8.19
CA LYS A 19 7.12 -2.63 7.75
C LYS A 19 7.84 -3.25 8.95
N LYS A 20 8.10 -2.46 10.00
CA LYS A 20 8.71 -2.95 11.23
C LYS A 20 7.78 -3.93 11.97
N LEU A 21 6.50 -3.60 12.13
CA LEU A 21 5.55 -4.47 12.81
C LEU A 21 5.43 -5.85 12.15
N LEU A 22 5.39 -5.89 10.81
CA LEU A 22 5.38 -7.16 10.07
C LEU A 22 6.69 -7.93 10.24
N ALA A 23 7.84 -7.24 10.25
CA ALA A 23 9.14 -7.87 10.50
C ALA A 23 9.23 -8.48 11.91
N ASP A 24 8.72 -7.79 12.92
CA ASP A 24 8.66 -8.28 14.31
C ASP A 24 7.77 -9.54 14.44
N LEU A 25 6.81 -9.72 13.53
CA LEU A 25 5.96 -10.91 13.40
C LEU A 25 6.57 -12.01 12.52
N GLY A 26 7.78 -11.83 12.00
CA GLY A 26 8.49 -12.82 11.17
C GLY A 26 8.15 -12.78 9.68
N HIS A 27 7.53 -11.70 9.19
CA HIS A 27 7.26 -11.48 7.77
C HIS A 27 8.35 -10.60 7.12
N GLU A 28 8.65 -10.83 5.84
CA GLU A 28 9.49 -9.92 5.05
C GLU A 28 8.59 -8.83 4.45
N ALA A 29 8.65 -7.61 4.96
CA ALA A 29 7.82 -6.52 4.47
C ALA A 29 8.54 -5.61 3.46
N ILE A 30 7.86 -5.32 2.35
CA ILE A 30 8.36 -4.51 1.23
C ILE A 30 7.62 -3.18 1.18
N VAL A 31 8.39 -2.10 1.09
CA VAL A 31 7.94 -0.72 0.84
C VAL A 31 8.89 -0.07 -0.16
N HIS A 32 8.43 0.96 -0.87
CA HIS A 32 9.32 1.67 -1.79
C HIS A 32 10.51 2.30 -1.03
N PRO A 33 11.77 2.13 -1.50
CA PRO A 33 12.96 2.63 -0.81
C PRO A 33 12.95 4.16 -0.61
N ASP A 34 12.29 4.89 -1.51
CA ASP A 34 12.15 6.35 -1.39
C ASP A 34 11.37 6.81 -0.15
N TYR A 35 10.56 5.95 0.47
CA TYR A 35 9.95 6.28 1.76
C TYR A 35 10.98 6.28 2.90
N GLU A 36 11.90 5.33 2.91
CA GLU A 36 12.99 5.28 3.89
C GLU A 36 13.97 6.44 3.67
N ALA A 37 14.34 6.69 2.41
CA ALA A 37 15.18 7.84 2.05
C ALA A 37 14.57 9.15 2.55
N PHE A 38 13.26 9.35 2.37
CA PHE A 38 12.58 10.56 2.84
C PHE A 38 12.62 10.73 4.36
N ILE A 39 12.32 9.68 5.11
CA ILE A 39 12.31 9.75 6.57
C ILE A 39 13.72 10.03 7.10
N ASN A 40 14.75 9.55 6.39
CA ASN A 40 16.15 9.84 6.70
C ASN A 40 16.62 11.23 6.26
N GLY A 41 15.75 12.02 5.60
CA GLY A 41 16.05 13.38 5.16
C GLY A 41 16.58 13.49 3.72
N ASP A 42 16.71 12.37 3.01
CA ASP A 42 17.12 12.34 1.61
C ASP A 42 15.92 12.54 0.67
N LYS A 43 16.17 12.92 -0.60
CA LYS A 43 15.14 13.04 -1.65
C LYS A 43 13.92 13.92 -1.31
N GLN A 44 14.06 14.91 -0.42
CA GLN A 44 12.94 15.79 -0.04
C GLN A 44 12.33 16.55 -1.23
N GLU A 45 13.16 16.93 -2.22
CA GLU A 45 12.71 17.65 -3.43
C GLU A 45 11.77 16.80 -4.31
N ILE A 46 12.12 15.53 -4.54
CA ILE A 46 11.28 14.56 -5.27
C ILE A 46 9.95 14.38 -4.53
N TRP A 47 9.99 14.30 -3.20
CA TRP A 47 8.76 14.17 -2.42
C TRP A 47 7.87 15.39 -2.51
N ASN A 48 8.44 16.60 -2.46
CA ASN A 48 7.68 17.84 -2.66
C ASN A 48 6.94 17.84 -4.00
N GLN A 49 7.55 17.35 -5.08
CA GLN A 49 6.87 17.20 -6.38
C GLN A 49 5.73 16.17 -6.30
N VAL A 50 5.97 15.03 -5.63
CA VAL A 50 4.97 13.97 -5.45
C VAL A 50 3.84 14.37 -4.51
N ILE A 51 3.98 15.35 -3.61
CA ILE A 51 2.91 15.80 -2.70
C ILE A 51 2.22 17.10 -3.15
N ASN A 52 2.90 17.98 -3.88
CA ASN A 52 2.42 19.34 -4.19
C ASN A 52 1.79 19.50 -5.58
N GLY A 53 1.48 18.41 -6.29
CA GLY A 53 0.63 18.46 -7.48
C GLY A 53 1.24 17.99 -8.81
N GLU A 54 2.53 17.66 -8.87
CA GLU A 54 3.15 17.04 -10.07
C GLU A 54 2.97 15.51 -10.09
N HIS A 55 1.90 15.01 -9.46
CA HIS A 55 1.70 13.60 -9.12
C HIS A 55 1.89 12.64 -10.30
N ALA A 56 1.45 13.00 -11.50
CA ALA A 56 1.53 12.10 -12.65
C ALA A 56 2.94 12.06 -13.26
N GLU A 57 3.57 13.22 -13.47
CA GLU A 57 4.91 13.29 -14.07
C GLU A 57 5.97 12.74 -13.13
N ALA A 58 5.89 13.06 -11.83
CA ALA A 58 6.78 12.49 -10.84
C ALA A 58 6.64 10.96 -10.76
N LYS A 59 5.41 10.41 -10.81
CA LYS A 59 5.18 8.96 -10.85
C LYS A 59 5.77 8.28 -12.09
N LYS A 60 5.68 8.93 -13.26
CA LYS A 60 6.29 8.42 -14.49
C LYS A 60 7.81 8.45 -14.40
N ALA A 61 8.38 9.59 -14.00
CA ALA A 61 9.82 9.79 -13.90
C ALA A 61 10.48 8.81 -12.92
N GLN A 62 9.83 8.54 -11.78
CA GLN A 62 10.32 7.59 -10.78
C GLN A 62 9.87 6.14 -11.03
N GLY A 63 8.99 5.89 -11.99
CA GLY A 63 8.51 4.55 -12.33
C GLY A 63 7.71 3.84 -11.23
N TYR A 64 7.08 4.58 -10.29
CA TYR A 64 6.47 4.01 -9.08
C TYR A 64 5.44 2.92 -9.37
N ILE A 65 4.62 3.06 -10.41
CA ILE A 65 3.60 2.04 -10.75
C ILE A 65 4.28 0.72 -11.16
N LYS A 66 5.34 0.78 -11.97
CA LYS A 66 6.08 -0.42 -12.40
C LYS A 66 6.81 -1.06 -11.22
N TRP A 67 7.43 -0.24 -10.38
CA TRP A 67 8.12 -0.72 -9.18
C TRP A 67 7.16 -1.49 -8.26
N TYR A 68 5.97 -0.94 -7.98
CA TYR A 68 4.98 -1.63 -7.14
C TYR A 68 4.43 -2.88 -7.81
N TYR A 69 4.19 -2.84 -9.12
CA TYR A 69 3.80 -4.04 -9.87
C TYR A 69 4.83 -5.16 -9.69
N ASP A 70 6.12 -4.86 -9.88
CA ASP A 70 7.19 -5.85 -9.72
C ASP A 70 7.30 -6.34 -8.26
N ALA A 71 7.16 -5.44 -7.28
CA ALA A 71 7.17 -5.81 -5.86
C ALA A 71 6.01 -6.75 -5.50
N ILE A 72 4.81 -6.49 -6.02
CA ILE A 72 3.62 -7.33 -5.82
C ILE A 72 3.80 -8.70 -6.50
N CYS A 73 4.32 -8.74 -7.72
CA CYS A 73 4.58 -10.01 -8.42
C CYS A 73 5.58 -10.89 -7.65
N ASN A 74 6.57 -10.27 -7.01
CA ASN A 74 7.64 -10.94 -6.27
C ASN A 74 7.35 -11.12 -4.76
N SER A 75 6.10 -10.92 -4.31
CA SER A 75 5.66 -11.17 -2.94
C SER A 75 4.67 -12.35 -2.87
N ASP A 76 4.36 -12.78 -1.64
CA ASP A 76 3.31 -13.77 -1.36
C ASP A 76 1.93 -13.10 -1.24
N GLY A 77 1.91 -11.80 -0.96
CA GLY A 77 0.71 -11.02 -0.72
C GLY A 77 0.96 -9.52 -0.61
N ILE A 78 -0.14 -8.79 -0.43
CA ILE A 78 -0.15 -7.36 -0.14
C ILE A 78 -0.88 -7.08 1.17
N LEU A 79 -0.39 -6.09 1.91
CA LEU A 79 -1.11 -5.45 3.01
C LEU A 79 -1.52 -4.04 2.58
N VAL A 80 -2.82 -3.79 2.49
CA VAL A 80 -3.38 -2.47 2.18
C VAL A 80 -3.62 -1.68 3.46
N LEU A 81 -2.85 -0.60 3.64
CA LEU A 81 -3.03 0.35 4.74
C LEU A 81 -4.10 1.39 4.36
N ASN A 82 -5.37 1.01 4.50
CA ASN A 82 -6.52 1.85 4.21
C ASN A 82 -6.94 2.69 5.44
N PHE A 83 -6.13 3.68 5.81
CA PHE A 83 -6.48 4.67 6.83
C PHE A 83 -7.47 5.72 6.30
N ASP A 84 -8.19 6.39 7.20
CA ASP A 84 -9.10 7.49 6.86
C ASP A 84 -8.36 8.63 6.16
N LYS A 85 -8.92 9.13 5.06
CA LYS A 85 -8.33 10.24 4.30
C LYS A 85 -9.40 10.99 3.51
N LYS A 86 -9.24 12.32 3.37
CA LYS A 86 -10.15 13.19 2.61
C LYS A 86 -11.61 13.09 3.06
N GLY A 87 -11.84 12.86 4.36
CA GLY A 87 -13.19 12.64 4.91
C GLY A 87 -13.81 11.28 4.59
N ILE A 88 -13.10 10.40 3.89
CA ILE A 88 -13.56 9.05 3.56
C ILE A 88 -12.95 8.07 4.56
N LYS A 89 -13.80 7.31 5.23
CA LYS A 89 -13.39 6.26 6.16
C LYS A 89 -12.77 5.08 5.41
N ASN A 90 -11.69 4.52 5.96
CA ASN A 90 -10.95 3.39 5.40
C ASN A 90 -10.51 3.59 3.94
N TYR A 91 -10.04 4.80 3.61
CA TYR A 91 -9.82 5.23 2.24
C TYR A 91 -8.84 4.34 1.47
N ILE A 92 -9.28 3.88 0.30
CA ILE A 92 -8.44 3.27 -0.74
C ILE A 92 -8.51 4.19 -1.95
N GLY A 93 -7.36 4.64 -2.45
CA GLY A 93 -7.32 5.53 -3.63
C GLY A 93 -7.11 4.76 -4.93
N GLY A 94 -7.34 5.41 -6.08
CA GLY A 94 -7.24 4.76 -7.39
C GLY A 94 -5.90 4.06 -7.69
N ASN A 95 -4.77 4.56 -7.16
CA ASN A 95 -3.48 3.87 -7.31
C ASN A 95 -3.45 2.53 -6.56
N VAL A 96 -3.99 2.52 -5.34
CA VAL A 96 -4.06 1.33 -4.49
C VAL A 96 -5.09 0.35 -5.04
N LEU A 97 -6.17 0.83 -5.64
CA LEU A 97 -7.11 -0.02 -6.36
C LEU A 97 -6.43 -0.78 -7.52
N MET A 98 -5.54 -0.12 -8.29
CA MET A 98 -4.75 -0.82 -9.31
C MET A 98 -3.82 -1.87 -8.69
N GLU A 99 -3.17 -1.55 -7.57
CA GLU A 99 -2.28 -2.48 -6.85
C GLU A 99 -3.05 -3.72 -6.35
N ILE A 100 -4.27 -3.55 -5.84
CA ILE A 100 -5.17 -4.66 -5.48
C ILE A 100 -5.50 -5.49 -6.72
N GLY A 101 -5.80 -4.85 -7.85
CA GLY A 101 -6.02 -5.54 -9.13
C GLY A 101 -4.81 -6.36 -9.58
N TYR A 102 -3.59 -5.81 -9.47
CA TYR A 102 -2.36 -6.53 -9.78
C TYR A 102 -2.15 -7.73 -8.86
N ALA A 103 -2.39 -7.58 -7.56
CA ALA A 103 -2.30 -8.68 -6.62
C ALA A 103 -3.29 -9.80 -6.97
N HIS A 104 -4.53 -9.44 -7.30
CA HIS A 104 -5.59 -10.40 -7.60
C HIS A 104 -5.28 -11.25 -8.85
N VAL A 105 -4.88 -10.63 -9.95
CA VAL A 105 -4.57 -11.36 -11.21
C VAL A 105 -3.31 -12.23 -11.11
N HIS A 106 -2.49 -12.04 -10.07
CA HIS A 106 -1.27 -12.80 -9.80
C HIS A 106 -1.44 -13.76 -8.60
N ASP A 107 -2.68 -14.04 -8.20
CA ASP A 107 -3.03 -14.97 -7.10
C ASP A 107 -2.35 -14.62 -5.76
N LYS A 108 -2.08 -13.34 -5.53
CA LYS A 108 -1.45 -12.85 -4.29
C LYS A 108 -2.51 -12.69 -3.20
N LYS A 109 -2.14 -12.98 -1.96
CA LYS A 109 -3.03 -12.73 -0.81
C LYS A 109 -3.26 -11.24 -0.61
N ILE A 110 -4.51 -10.82 -0.47
CA ILE A 110 -4.91 -9.42 -0.31
C ILE A 110 -5.48 -9.21 1.10
N PHE A 111 -4.67 -8.60 1.96
CA PHE A 111 -5.06 -8.21 3.32
C PHE A 111 -5.44 -6.73 3.35
N LEU A 112 -6.61 -6.42 3.89
CA LEU A 112 -7.00 -5.05 4.21
C LEU A 112 -6.81 -4.80 5.70
N LEU A 113 -6.12 -3.72 6.07
CA LEU A 113 -5.93 -3.38 7.48
C LEU A 113 -7.27 -3.09 8.18
N ASN A 114 -8.10 -2.29 7.54
CA ASN A 114 -9.42 -1.87 8.01
C ASN A 114 -10.52 -2.37 7.06
N PRO A 115 -11.81 -2.30 7.46
CA PRO A 115 -12.94 -2.65 6.58
C PRO A 115 -12.94 -1.87 5.26
N ILE A 116 -13.69 -2.37 4.29
CA ILE A 116 -13.79 -1.76 2.96
C ILE A 116 -14.41 -0.35 3.06
N PRO A 117 -13.92 0.65 2.29
CA PRO A 117 -14.61 1.93 2.19
C PRO A 117 -15.93 1.77 1.44
N GLU A 118 -17.06 2.04 2.10
CA GLU A 118 -18.40 1.88 1.48
C GLU A 118 -18.82 3.09 0.62
N GLU A 119 -18.19 4.26 0.83
CA GLU A 119 -18.59 5.51 0.18
C GLU A 119 -17.89 5.77 -1.17
N VAL A 120 -17.05 4.83 -1.64
CA VAL A 120 -16.36 4.94 -2.93
C VAL A 120 -17.14 4.23 -4.03
N SER A 121 -17.14 4.80 -5.24
CA SER A 121 -17.88 4.26 -6.39
C SER A 121 -17.38 2.91 -6.92
N TYR A 122 -16.28 2.40 -6.37
CA TYR A 122 -15.60 1.16 -6.75
C TYR A 122 -15.46 0.16 -5.58
N ALA A 123 -16.36 0.25 -4.60
CA ALA A 123 -16.34 -0.63 -3.44
C ALA A 123 -16.55 -2.11 -3.83
N ASP A 124 -17.34 -2.37 -4.88
CA ASP A 124 -17.63 -3.73 -5.35
C ASP A 124 -16.39 -4.40 -5.95
N GLU A 125 -15.51 -3.67 -6.65
CA GLU A 125 -14.23 -4.19 -7.12
C GLU A 125 -13.32 -4.61 -5.96
N ILE A 126 -13.34 -3.87 -4.86
CA ILE A 126 -12.59 -4.24 -3.65
C ILE A 126 -13.21 -5.49 -3.03
N LYS A 127 -14.55 -5.54 -2.89
CA LYS A 127 -15.29 -6.69 -2.34
C LYS A 127 -15.07 -7.97 -3.15
N ALA A 128 -14.88 -7.86 -4.46
CA ALA A 128 -14.62 -8.99 -5.33
C ALA A 128 -13.18 -9.53 -5.25
N THR A 129 -12.24 -8.77 -4.69
CA THR A 129 -10.81 -9.06 -4.82
C THR A 129 -10.10 -9.33 -3.49
N TYR A 130 -10.56 -8.78 -2.36
CA TYR A 130 -9.90 -8.99 -1.07
C TYR A 130 -10.05 -10.42 -0.53
N ASP A 131 -9.07 -10.89 0.23
CA ASP A 131 -9.15 -12.18 0.93
C ASP A 131 -9.56 -12.00 2.41
N VAL A 132 -8.92 -11.06 3.11
CA VAL A 132 -9.04 -10.93 4.58
C VAL A 132 -9.06 -9.47 5.01
N VAL A 133 -9.99 -9.13 5.89
CA VAL A 133 -9.98 -7.85 6.64
C VAL A 133 -9.44 -8.12 8.04
N LEU A 134 -8.35 -7.44 8.39
CA LEU A 134 -7.60 -7.67 9.64
C LEU A 134 -8.19 -6.98 10.86
N ASN A 135 -9.01 -5.94 10.65
CA ASN A 135 -9.53 -5.07 11.73
C ASN A 135 -8.41 -4.54 12.65
N GLY A 136 -7.27 -4.17 12.06
CA GLY A 136 -6.10 -3.64 12.77
C GLY A 136 -5.18 -4.69 13.37
N ASP A 137 -5.56 -5.98 13.42
CA ASP A 137 -4.77 -7.02 14.06
C ASP A 137 -3.92 -7.80 13.05
N LEU A 138 -2.62 -7.47 13.01
CA LEU A 138 -1.65 -8.10 12.11
C LEU A 138 -1.36 -9.56 12.43
N ASN A 139 -1.68 -10.05 13.65
CA ASN A 139 -1.49 -11.46 14.01
C ASN A 139 -2.39 -12.41 13.20
N ASN A 140 -3.41 -11.86 12.53
CA ASN A 140 -4.29 -12.62 11.64
C ASN A 140 -3.62 -12.94 10.28
N ILE A 141 -2.44 -12.40 10.01
CA ILE A 141 -1.60 -12.80 8.89
C ILE A 141 -0.80 -14.04 9.31
N LYS A 142 -1.21 -15.21 8.84
CA LYS A 142 -0.53 -16.48 9.17
C LYS A 142 0.63 -16.73 8.21
N LEU A 143 1.72 -17.31 8.74
CA LEU A 143 2.91 -17.70 7.96
C LEU A 143 2.63 -18.83 6.97
#